data_AF-A0A4Q3XW03-F1
#
_entry.id   AF-A0A4Q3XW03-F1
#
_cell.length_a   1.000
_cell.length_b   1.000
_cell.length_c   1.000
_cell.angle_alpha   90.00
_cell.angle_beta   90.00
_cell.angle_gamma   90.00
#
_symmetry.space_group_name_H-M   'P 1'
#
loop_
_entity.id
_entity.type
_entity.pdbx_description
1 polymer ?
#
loop_
_entity_poly.entity_id
_entity_poly.type
_entity_poly.pdbx_seq_one_letter_code
_entity_poly.pdbx_strand_id
1 'polypeptide(L)'
;MAADSPLDKLRNVLGGTARALSGEAEAELSFTSDVPRQDGKSIKVPMPSRALPADQVAEARGFADGFALRLKHHDNALHLKGAPAEPVARAVFDAIETARVEALGSRGYAGIAANLDHALEMRLKSDPITR
;
A
#
# COMPACT_ATOMS: atom_id res chain seq x y z
N MET A 1 15.73 -26.06 -12.00
CA MET A 1 15.03 -24.80 -11.68
C MET A 1 15.75 -24.17 -10.51
N ALA A 2 16.23 -22.94 -10.63
CA ALA A 2 16.91 -22.27 -9.51
C ALA A 2 15.90 -22.10 -8.36
N ALA A 3 16.33 -22.34 -7.12
CA ALA A 3 15.45 -22.15 -5.97
C ALA A 3 15.19 -20.66 -5.75
N ASP A 4 13.92 -20.29 -5.57
CA ASP A 4 13.52 -18.91 -5.29
C ASP A 4 14.28 -18.34 -4.09
N SER A 5 14.81 -17.13 -4.24
CA SER A 5 15.43 -16.42 -3.12
C SER A 5 14.37 -16.06 -2.06
N PRO A 6 14.76 -15.78 -0.80
CA PRO A 6 13.83 -15.30 0.21
C PRO A 6 13.02 -14.07 -0.23
N LEU A 7 13.64 -13.16 -1.00
CA LEU A 7 12.97 -11.99 -1.56
C LEU A 7 11.95 -12.37 -2.63
N ASP A 8 12.26 -13.34 -3.49
CA ASP A 8 11.31 -13.82 -4.50
C ASP A 8 10.08 -14.47 -3.85
N LYS A 9 10.30 -15.28 -2.80
CA LYS A 9 9.22 -15.87 -2.01
C LYS A 9 8.33 -14.81 -1.37
N LEU A 10 8.94 -13.80 -0.73
CA LEU A 10 8.20 -12.70 -0.14
C LEU A 10 7.39 -11.95 -1.20
N ARG A 11 8.00 -11.56 -2.31
CA ARG A 11 7.31 -10.90 -3.44
C ARG A 11 6.11 -11.71 -3.92
N ASN A 12 6.29 -13.01 -4.11
CA ASN A 12 5.24 -13.92 -4.58
C ASN A 12 4.08 -14.02 -3.58
N VAL A 13 4.36 -14.12 -2.28
CA VAL A 13 3.34 -14.15 -1.22
C VAL A 13 2.60 -12.83 -1.13
N LEU A 14 3.31 -11.70 -1.17
CA LEU A 14 2.68 -10.38 -1.16
C LEU A 14 1.80 -10.16 -2.39
N GLY A 15 2.28 -10.54 -3.58
CA GLY A 15 1.49 -10.45 -4.82
C GLY A 15 0.27 -11.36 -4.81
N GLY A 16 0.37 -12.58 -4.27
CA GLY A 16 -0.78 -13.47 -4.07
C GLY A 16 -1.81 -12.87 -3.10
N THR A 17 -1.33 -12.32 -1.99
CA THR A 17 -2.18 -11.68 -0.98
C THR A 17 -2.86 -10.44 -1.53
N ALA A 18 -2.14 -9.59 -2.27
CA ALA A 18 -2.68 -8.39 -2.88
C ALA A 18 -3.82 -8.72 -3.86
N ARG A 19 -3.66 -9.75 -4.70
CA ARG A 19 -4.72 -10.23 -5.61
C ARG A 19 -5.93 -10.75 -4.85
N ALA A 20 -5.72 -11.58 -3.83
CA ALA A 20 -6.81 -12.13 -3.01
C ALA A 20 -7.58 -11.04 -2.25
N LEU A 21 -6.84 -10.06 -1.69
CA LEU A 21 -7.43 -8.97 -0.91
C LEU A 21 -8.22 -8.02 -1.81
N SER A 22 -7.61 -7.60 -2.93
CA SER A 22 -8.20 -6.63 -3.87
C SER A 22 -9.32 -7.18 -4.73
N GLY A 23 -9.28 -8.47 -5.06
CA GLY A 23 -10.13 -9.09 -6.09
C GLY A 23 -9.64 -8.86 -7.52
N GLU A 24 -8.48 -8.24 -7.71
CA GLU A 24 -7.89 -7.97 -9.03
C GLU A 24 -6.86 -9.05 -9.39
N ALA A 25 -7.20 -9.94 -10.33
CA ALA A 25 -6.35 -11.09 -10.68
C ALA A 25 -5.04 -10.70 -11.38
N GLU A 26 -5.01 -9.53 -12.02
CA GLU A 26 -3.86 -9.00 -12.75
C GLU A 26 -3.02 -8.03 -11.90
N ALA A 27 -3.26 -7.95 -10.58
CA ALA A 27 -2.42 -7.11 -9.72
C ALA A 27 -1.00 -7.68 -9.66
N GLU A 28 -0.03 -6.84 -10.00
CA GLU A 28 1.39 -7.18 -10.05
C GLU A 28 2.15 -6.47 -8.94
N LEU A 29 2.96 -7.20 -8.17
CA LEU A 29 3.75 -6.63 -7.09
C LEU A 29 5.24 -6.69 -7.40
N SER A 30 5.91 -5.55 -7.24
CA SER A 30 7.36 -5.43 -7.39
C SER A 30 7.96 -4.61 -6.25
N PHE A 31 9.25 -4.81 -6.00
CA PHE A 31 10.00 -4.02 -5.04
C PHE A 31 10.60 -2.78 -5.71
N THR A 32 10.74 -1.70 -4.95
CA THR A 32 11.42 -0.47 -5.40
C THR A 32 12.32 0.10 -4.31
N SER A 33 13.36 0.81 -4.73
CA SER A 33 14.21 1.65 -3.87
C SER A 33 13.70 3.10 -3.81
N ASP A 34 12.71 3.45 -4.63
CA ASP A 34 12.11 4.79 -4.67
C ASP A 34 10.91 4.87 -3.72
N VAL A 35 10.18 6.00 -3.78
CA VAL A 35 8.91 6.18 -3.05
C VAL A 35 7.91 5.08 -3.47
N PRO A 36 7.30 4.36 -2.51
CA PRO A 36 6.27 3.38 -2.78
C PRO A 36 5.11 4.01 -3.54
N ARG A 37 4.62 3.30 -4.56
CA ARG A 37 3.55 3.82 -5.41
C ARG A 37 2.73 2.71 -6.01
N GLN A 38 1.52 3.09 -6.42
CA GLN A 38 0.62 2.25 -7.17
C GLN A 38 0.24 2.97 -8.47
N ASP A 39 0.34 2.25 -9.58
CA ASP A 39 -0.08 2.73 -10.90
C ASP A 39 -1.03 1.70 -11.52
N GLY A 40 -2.33 2.02 -11.52
CA GLY A 40 -3.38 1.07 -11.81
C GLY A 40 -3.23 -0.20 -10.97
N LYS A 41 -2.97 -1.33 -11.65
CA LYS A 41 -2.79 -2.66 -11.06
C LYS A 41 -1.34 -2.98 -10.66
N SER A 42 -0.39 -2.11 -10.98
CA SER A 42 1.02 -2.28 -10.63
C SER A 42 1.29 -1.68 -9.25
N ILE A 43 1.69 -2.54 -8.32
CA ILE A 43 2.00 -2.20 -6.93
C ILE A 43 3.53 -2.23 -6.73
N LYS A 44 4.09 -1.10 -6.30
CA LYS A 44 5.52 -0.98 -5.97
C LYS A 44 5.69 -0.67 -4.49
N VAL A 45 6.30 -1.61 -3.76
CA VAL A 45 6.52 -1.52 -2.31
C VAL A 45 8.01 -1.42 -1.98
N PRO A 46 8.40 -0.90 -0.80
CA PRO A 46 9.80 -0.81 -0.40
C PRO A 46 10.51 -2.16 -0.52
N MET A 47 11.75 -2.14 -1.00
CA MET A 47 12.61 -3.32 -1.03
C MET A 47 13.19 -3.59 0.36
N PRO A 48 12.80 -4.68 1.05
CA PRO A 48 13.50 -5.07 2.27
C PRO A 48 14.89 -5.61 1.92
N SER A 49 15.80 -5.50 2.89
CA SER A 49 17.13 -6.10 2.78
C SER A 49 17.08 -7.63 2.71
N ARG A 50 18.14 -8.24 2.19
CA ARG A 50 18.21 -9.70 1.93
C ARG A 50 18.00 -10.57 3.18
N ALA A 51 18.29 -10.02 4.36
CA ALA A 51 18.08 -10.70 5.64
C ALA A 51 16.61 -10.71 6.09
N LEU A 52 15.73 -9.97 5.42
CA LEU A 52 14.31 -9.83 5.74
C LEU A 52 14.07 -9.48 7.21
N PRO A 53 14.65 -8.37 7.72
CA PRO A 53 14.40 -7.94 9.09
C PRO A 53 12.93 -7.59 9.27
N ALA A 54 12.38 -7.88 10.45
CA ALA A 54 10.94 -7.92 10.69
C ALA A 54 10.25 -6.56 10.45
N ASP A 55 10.92 -5.47 10.78
CA ASP A 55 10.48 -4.09 10.56
C ASP A 55 10.31 -3.77 9.07
N GLN A 56 11.30 -4.10 8.24
CA GLN A 56 11.23 -3.84 6.79
C GLN A 56 10.23 -4.76 6.10
N VAL A 57 10.05 -5.98 6.59
CA VAL A 57 8.99 -6.88 6.11
C VAL A 57 7.61 -6.33 6.47
N ALA A 58 7.42 -5.84 7.69
CA ALA A 58 6.18 -5.21 8.12
C ALA A 58 5.88 -3.95 7.29
N GLU A 59 6.88 -3.13 7.00
CA GLU A 59 6.75 -1.95 6.13
C GLU A 59 6.31 -2.34 4.72
N ALA A 60 7.01 -3.29 4.08
CA ALA A 60 6.64 -3.75 2.74
C ALA A 60 5.22 -4.33 2.69
N ARG A 61 4.81 -5.05 3.74
CA ARG A 61 3.44 -5.55 3.92
C ARG A 61 2.42 -4.43 4.08
N GLY A 62 2.72 -3.41 4.87
CA GLY A 62 1.84 -2.26 5.07
C GLY A 62 1.50 -1.55 3.77
N PHE A 63 2.50 -1.28 2.93
CA PHE A 63 2.24 -0.71 1.60
C PHE A 63 1.50 -1.69 0.69
N ALA A 64 1.85 -2.98 0.69
CA ALA A 64 1.17 -3.97 -0.14
C ALA A 64 -0.32 -4.09 0.20
N ASP A 65 -0.65 -4.18 1.49
CA ASP A 65 -2.02 -4.27 1.98
C ASP A 65 -2.78 -2.98 1.68
N GLY A 66 -2.19 -1.80 1.95
CA GLY A 66 -2.81 -0.50 1.66
C GLY A 66 -3.15 -0.31 0.18
N PHE A 67 -2.23 -0.62 -0.73
CA PHE A 67 -2.47 -0.53 -2.17
C PHE A 67 -3.50 -1.55 -2.66
N ALA A 68 -3.51 -2.76 -2.11
CA ALA A 68 -4.51 -3.78 -2.43
C ALA A 68 -5.92 -3.38 -1.93
N LEU A 69 -6.03 -2.78 -0.73
CA LEU A 69 -7.29 -2.22 -0.24
C LEU A 69 -7.76 -1.05 -1.11
N ARG A 70 -6.83 -0.21 -1.59
CA ARG A 70 -7.14 0.89 -2.51
C ARG A 70 -7.72 0.35 -3.81
N LEU A 71 -7.13 -0.68 -4.43
CA LEU A 71 -7.71 -1.33 -5.62
C LEU A 71 -9.17 -1.75 -5.40
N LYS A 72 -9.51 -2.24 -4.20
CA LYS A 72 -10.84 -2.74 -3.90
C LYS A 72 -11.87 -1.67 -3.63
N HIS A 73 -11.47 -0.62 -2.90
CA HIS A 73 -12.41 0.29 -2.24
C HIS A 73 -12.39 1.71 -2.82
N HIS A 74 -11.46 2.03 -3.72
CA HIS A 74 -11.31 3.36 -4.30
C HIS A 74 -11.79 3.41 -5.74
N ASP A 75 -12.64 4.39 -6.06
CA ASP A 75 -12.99 4.76 -7.42
C ASP A 75 -12.29 6.07 -7.79
N ASN A 76 -11.28 5.98 -8.65
CA ASN A 76 -10.48 7.13 -9.06
C ASN A 76 -11.30 8.17 -9.84
N ALA A 77 -12.26 7.74 -10.67
CA ALA A 77 -13.07 8.67 -11.45
C ALA A 77 -14.03 9.46 -10.55
N LEU A 78 -14.63 8.79 -9.56
CA LEU A 78 -15.46 9.44 -8.56
C LEU A 78 -14.65 10.41 -7.68
N HIS A 79 -13.48 9.96 -7.22
CA HIS A 79 -12.58 10.77 -6.40
C HIS A 79 -12.18 12.07 -7.12
N LEU A 80 -11.75 11.96 -8.39
CA LEU A 80 -11.35 13.12 -9.18
C LEU A 80 -12.50 14.10 -9.46
N LYS A 81 -13.74 13.63 -9.54
CA LYS A 81 -14.92 14.51 -9.69
C LYS A 81 -15.21 15.36 -8.46
N GLY A 82 -14.94 14.82 -7.26
CA GLY A 82 -15.15 15.52 -5.99
C GLY A 82 -13.93 16.31 -5.49
N ALA A 83 -12.77 16.11 -6.12
CA ALA A 83 -11.52 16.64 -5.63
C ALA A 83 -11.44 18.18 -5.73
N PRO A 84 -11.09 18.89 -4.64
CA PRO A 84 -10.89 20.33 -4.66
C PRO A 84 -9.76 20.76 -5.62
N ALA A 85 -9.87 21.99 -6.13
CA ALA A 85 -8.84 22.60 -6.97
C ALA A 85 -7.72 23.25 -6.14
N GLU A 86 -8.03 23.73 -4.93
CA GLU A 86 -7.05 24.34 -4.04
C GLU A 86 -6.09 23.27 -3.48
N PRO A 87 -4.76 23.45 -3.55
CA PRO A 87 -3.79 22.40 -3.24
C PRO A 87 -3.88 21.81 -1.82
N VAL A 88 -4.09 22.62 -0.78
CA VAL A 88 -4.16 22.15 0.61
C VAL A 88 -5.44 21.36 0.83
N ALA A 89 -6.58 21.87 0.38
CA ALA A 89 -7.86 21.19 0.42
C ALA A 89 -7.82 19.87 -0.36
N ARG A 90 -7.11 19.84 -1.50
CA ARG A 90 -6.86 18.61 -2.27
C ARG A 90 -6.06 17.60 -1.47
N ALA A 91 -4.96 18.03 -0.83
CA ALA A 91 -4.14 17.14 0.01
C ALA A 91 -4.95 16.55 1.17
N VAL A 92 -5.77 17.37 1.85
CA VAL A 92 -6.68 16.90 2.91
C VAL A 92 -7.71 15.91 2.36
N PHE A 93 -8.30 16.19 1.19
CA PHE A 93 -9.27 15.30 0.53
C PHE A 93 -8.65 13.93 0.18
N ASP A 94 -7.43 13.92 -0.37
CA ASP A 94 -6.69 12.71 -0.72
C ASP A 94 -6.29 11.89 0.53
N ALA A 95 -5.90 12.57 1.62
CA ALA A 95 -5.56 11.95 2.89
C ALA A 95 -6.79 11.29 3.56
N ILE A 96 -7.94 11.98 3.57
CA ILE A 96 -9.20 11.44 4.11
C ILE A 96 -9.65 10.22 3.31
N GLU A 97 -9.53 10.25 1.98
CA GLU A 97 -9.88 9.10 1.15
C GLU A 97 -9.00 7.88 1.47
N THR A 98 -7.69 8.10 1.67
CA THR A 98 -6.77 7.05 2.10
C THR A 98 -7.20 6.46 3.44
N ALA A 99 -7.52 7.30 4.42
CA ALA A 99 -8.02 6.85 5.72
C ALA A 99 -9.34 6.07 5.61
N ARG A 100 -10.27 6.48 4.74
CA ARG A 100 -11.53 5.78 4.50
C ARG A 100 -11.29 4.37 3.94
N VAL A 101 -10.43 4.24 2.94
CA VAL A 101 -10.05 2.97 2.33
C VAL A 101 -9.43 2.03 3.37
N GLU A 102 -8.46 2.52 4.13
CA GLU A 102 -7.75 1.75 5.16
C GLU A 102 -8.69 1.33 6.30
N ALA A 103 -9.54 2.24 6.78
CA ALA A 103 -10.49 1.96 7.86
C ALA A 103 -11.56 0.94 7.46
N LEU A 104 -12.09 1.01 6.22
CA LEU A 104 -13.06 0.03 5.72
C LEU A 104 -12.41 -1.32 5.44
N GLY A 105 -11.23 -1.29 4.80
CA GLY A 105 -10.52 -2.48 4.34
C GLY A 105 -9.89 -3.32 5.45
N SER A 106 -9.54 -2.71 6.57
CA SER A 106 -8.96 -3.41 7.73
C SER A 106 -10.00 -4.02 8.68
N ARG A 107 -11.31 -3.80 8.46
CA ARG A 107 -12.37 -4.35 9.33
C ARG A 107 -12.31 -5.87 9.37
N GLY A 108 -12.07 -6.42 10.56
CA GLY A 108 -11.95 -7.87 10.76
C GLY A 108 -10.55 -8.43 10.42
N TYR A 109 -9.59 -7.60 10.06
CA TYR A 109 -8.22 -7.99 9.73
C TYR A 109 -7.21 -7.33 10.67
N ALA A 110 -7.11 -7.80 11.92
CA ALA A 110 -6.20 -7.23 12.92
C ALA A 110 -4.73 -7.17 12.46
N GLY A 111 -4.28 -8.18 11.69
CA GLY A 111 -2.93 -8.18 11.12
C GLY A 111 -2.73 -7.13 10.02
N ILE A 112 -3.76 -6.84 9.21
CA ILE A 112 -3.69 -5.76 8.21
C ILE A 112 -3.69 -4.41 8.92
N ALA A 113 -4.52 -4.23 9.95
CA ALA A 113 -4.52 -3.00 10.74
C ALA A 113 -3.11 -2.68 11.27
N ALA A 114 -2.43 -3.65 11.88
CA ALA A 114 -1.05 -3.47 12.35
C ALA A 114 -0.06 -3.14 11.22
N ASN A 115 -0.20 -3.77 10.04
CA ASN A 115 0.66 -3.46 8.90
C ASN A 115 0.41 -2.03 8.37
N LEU A 116 -0.85 -1.58 8.34
CA LEU A 116 -1.22 -0.23 7.92
C LEU A 116 -0.67 0.82 8.90
N ASP A 117 -0.68 0.54 10.21
CA ASP A 117 -0.08 1.40 11.23
C ASP A 117 1.43 1.60 10.96
N HIS A 118 2.17 0.53 10.66
CA HIS A 118 3.58 0.64 10.28
C HIS A 118 3.80 1.49 9.01
N ALA A 119 2.94 1.34 8.00
CA ALA A 119 3.02 2.16 6.79
C ALA A 119 2.63 3.63 7.04
N LEU A 120 1.72 3.89 7.99
CA LEU A 120 1.32 5.22 8.40
C LEU A 120 2.46 5.93 9.14
N GLU A 121 3.10 5.26 10.10
CA GLU A 121 4.27 5.78 10.82
C GLU A 121 5.39 6.22 9.86
N MET A 122 5.61 5.47 8.77
CA MET A 122 6.58 5.83 7.75
C MET A 122 6.14 7.08 6.97
N ARG A 123 4.90 7.10 6.46
CA ARG A 123 4.36 8.24 5.70
C ARG A 123 4.45 9.54 6.50
N LEU A 124 4.05 9.51 7.76
CA LEU A 124 4.06 10.67 8.66
C LEU A 124 5.46 11.29 8.86
N LYS A 125 6.54 10.51 8.77
CA LYS A 125 7.91 11.07 8.85
C LYS A 125 8.25 12.01 7.69
N SER A 126 7.52 11.90 6.58
CA SER A 126 7.77 12.63 5.34
C SER A 126 6.60 13.53 4.89
N ASP A 127 5.52 13.58 5.67
CA ASP A 127 4.26 14.20 5.24
C ASP A 127 4.33 15.74 5.27
N PRO A 128 4.03 16.43 4.15
CA PRO A 128 4.00 17.89 4.10
C PRO A 128 2.97 18.53 5.04
N ILE A 129 1.88 17.84 5.38
CA ILE A 129 0.85 18.35 6.31
C ILE A 129 1.42 18.48 7.73
N THR A 130 2.43 17.68 8.07
CA THR A 130 3.06 17.69 9.40
C THR A 130 4.26 18.64 9.53
N ARG A 131 4.70 19.29 8.43
CA ARG A 131 5.79 20.29 8.44
C ARG A 131 5.25 21.70 8.29
#